data_AF-A0A9E7R4Z3-F1
#
_entry.id   AF-A0A9E7R4Z3-F1
#
_cell.length_a   1.000
_cell.length_b   1.000
_cell.length_c   1.000
_cell.angle_alpha   90.00
_cell.angle_beta   90.00
_cell.angle_gamma   90.00
#
_symmetry.space_group_name_H-M   'P 1'
#
loop_
_entity.id
_entity.type
_entity.pdbx_description
1 polymer ?
#
loop_
_entity_poly.entity_id
_entity_poly.type
_entity_poly.pdbx_seq_one_letter_code
_entity_poly.pdbx_strand_id
1 'polypeptide(L)'
;MPTIVSPEMESDPPRWLRALVVLAAGIALSGIADFALTQAGYRGLGAYVWATGYAGTILLMFFLYLRPLDLQGPDGEGEERAD
;
A
#
# COMPACT_ATOMS: atom_id res chain seq x y z
N MET A 1 -2.30 -45.56 -15.46
CA MET A 1 -2.41 -44.22 -16.09
C MET A 1 -2.22 -43.19 -15.00
N PRO A 2 -1.02 -42.57 -14.84
CA PRO A 2 -0.85 -41.48 -13.89
C PRO A 2 -1.47 -40.19 -14.46
N THR A 3 -2.39 -39.59 -13.72
CA THR A 3 -2.96 -38.27 -14.02
C THR A 3 -1.88 -37.23 -13.71
N ILE A 4 -1.28 -36.65 -14.75
CA ILE A 4 -0.49 -35.42 -14.60
C ILE A 4 -1.49 -34.33 -14.22
N VAL A 5 -1.53 -33.98 -12.94
CA VAL A 5 -2.24 -32.79 -12.46
C VAL A 5 -1.47 -31.59 -13.02
N SER A 6 -2.14 -30.86 -13.93
CA SER A 6 -1.67 -29.63 -14.55
C SER A 6 -1.29 -28.56 -13.51
N PRO A 7 -0.36 -27.65 -13.85
CA PRO A 7 0.40 -26.82 -12.92
C PRO A 7 -0.49 -25.95 -12.03
N GLU A 8 -0.16 -26.00 -10.75
CA GLU A 8 -0.69 -25.17 -9.68
C GLU A 8 -0.28 -23.70 -9.92
N MET A 9 -0.95 -23.03 -10.85
CA MET A 9 -0.83 -21.59 -11.09
C MET A 9 -1.74 -20.80 -10.14
N GLU A 10 -2.03 -21.32 -8.94
CA GLU A 10 -2.71 -20.58 -7.88
C GLU A 10 -1.69 -19.67 -7.18
N SER A 11 -1.14 -18.72 -7.92
CA SER A 11 -0.26 -17.67 -7.38
C SER A 11 -1.14 -16.56 -6.83
N ASP A 12 -1.57 -16.72 -5.58
CA ASP A 12 -2.26 -15.68 -4.82
C ASP A 12 -1.37 -14.41 -4.85
N PRO A 13 -1.85 -13.26 -5.39
CA PRO A 13 -0.99 -12.12 -5.59
C PRO A 13 -0.48 -11.63 -4.23
N PRO A 14 0.84 -11.40 -4.10
CA PRO A 14 1.42 -11.09 -2.81
C PRO A 14 0.82 -9.81 -2.25
N ARG A 15 0.64 -9.75 -0.93
CA ARG A 15 -0.05 -8.63 -0.26
C ARG A 15 0.58 -7.26 -0.55
N TRP A 16 1.90 -7.22 -0.78
CA TRP A 16 2.59 -5.99 -1.17
C TRP A 16 2.18 -5.49 -2.56
N LEU A 17 1.78 -6.38 -3.49
CA LEU A 17 1.29 -5.97 -4.80
C LEU A 17 -0.04 -5.22 -4.66
N ARG A 18 -0.94 -5.72 -3.82
CA ARG A 18 -2.20 -5.04 -3.50
C ARG A 18 -1.95 -3.66 -2.87
N ALA A 19 -0.96 -3.56 -1.98
CA ALA A 19 -0.55 -2.29 -1.39
C ALA A 19 -0.08 -1.28 -2.45
N LEU A 20 0.79 -1.72 -3.36
CA LEU A 20 1.28 -0.88 -4.47
C LEU A 20 0.15 -0.46 -5.40
N VAL A 21 -0.79 -1.35 -5.73
CA VAL A 21 -1.95 -1.01 -6.56
C VAL A 21 -2.82 0.04 -5.89
N VAL A 22 -3.12 -0.13 -4.59
CA VAL A 22 -3.90 0.85 -3.83
C VAL A 22 -3.19 2.20 -3.78
N LEU A 23 -1.88 2.22 -3.53
CA LEU A 23 -1.08 3.44 -3.51
C LEU A 23 -1.07 4.13 -4.88
N ALA A 24 -0.76 3.38 -5.94
CA ALA A 24 -0.70 3.89 -7.30
C ALA A 24 -2.06 4.41 -7.75
N ALA A 25 -3.14 3.67 -7.49
CA ALA A 25 -4.49 4.08 -7.82
C ALA A 25 -4.91 5.35 -7.05
N GLY A 26 -4.63 5.42 -5.75
CA GLY A 26 -4.95 6.59 -4.93
C GLY A 26 -4.23 7.85 -5.40
N ILE A 27 -2.93 7.76 -5.67
CA ILE A 27 -2.13 8.88 -6.17
C ILE A 27 -2.56 9.29 -7.59
N ALA A 28 -2.72 8.32 -8.50
CA ALA A 28 -3.09 8.59 -9.88
C ALA A 28 -4.50 9.20 -9.97
N LEU A 29 -5.48 8.65 -9.24
CA LEU A 29 -6.84 9.17 -9.21
C LEU A 29 -6.88 10.60 -8.67
N SER A 30 -6.13 10.88 -7.60
CA SER A 30 -6.02 12.23 -7.02
C SER A 30 -5.39 13.22 -8.00
N GLY A 31 -4.34 12.80 -8.72
CA GLY A 31 -3.70 13.61 -9.76
C GLY A 31 -4.62 13.88 -10.95
N ILE A 32 -5.38 12.88 -11.41
CA ILE A 32 -6.36 13.06 -12.49
C ILE A 32 -7.47 14.02 -12.06
N ALA A 33 -7.95 13.91 -10.82
CA ALA A 33 -8.97 14.81 -10.28
C ALA A 33 -8.48 16.26 -10.20
N ASP A 34 -7.27 16.50 -9.70
CA ASP A 34 -6.65 17.82 -9.71
C ASP A 34 -6.48 18.38 -11.12
N PHE A 35 -5.95 17.56 -12.05
CA PHE A 35 -5.79 17.96 -13.43
C PHE A 35 -7.12 18.42 -14.04
N ALA A 36 -8.19 17.62 -13.89
CA ALA A 36 -9.52 17.96 -14.39
C ALA A 36 -10.07 19.26 -13.77
N LEU A 37 -9.91 19.44 -12.45
CA LEU A 37 -10.35 20.64 -11.73
C LEU A 37 -9.57 21.88 -12.16
N THR A 38 -8.26 21.74 -12.33
CA THR A 38 -7.38 22.82 -12.79
C THR A 38 -7.72 23.22 -14.23
N GLN A 39 -7.99 22.26 -15.13
CA GLN A 39 -8.45 22.55 -16.49
C GLN A 39 -9.81 23.26 -16.51
N ALA A 40 -10.69 22.96 -15.54
CA ALA A 40 -11.97 23.63 -15.37
C ALA A 40 -11.87 25.02 -14.70
N GLY A 41 -10.66 25.52 -14.38
CA GLY A 41 -10.43 26.83 -13.76
C GLY A 41 -10.39 26.80 -12.23
N TYR A 42 -10.62 25.66 -11.59
CA TYR A 42 -10.66 25.48 -10.14
C TYR A 42 -9.29 25.08 -9.56
N ARG A 43 -8.21 25.78 -9.93
CA ARG A 43 -6.83 25.44 -9.52
C ARG A 43 -6.67 25.25 -8.00
N GLY A 44 -7.27 26.12 -7.20
CA GLY A 44 -7.20 26.00 -5.73
C GLY A 44 -7.89 24.74 -5.21
N LEU A 45 -9.07 24.41 -5.74
CA LEU A 45 -9.81 23.21 -5.35
C LEU A 45 -9.09 21.93 -5.81
N GLY A 46 -8.50 21.95 -7.00
CA GLY A 46 -7.66 20.86 -7.52
C GLY A 46 -6.51 20.52 -6.58
N ALA A 47 -5.74 21.53 -6.16
CA ALA A 47 -4.65 21.36 -5.21
C ALA A 47 -5.14 20.79 -3.85
N TYR A 48 -6.30 21.24 -3.36
CA TYR A 48 -6.91 20.68 -2.15
C TYR A 48 -7.30 19.21 -2.30
N VAL A 49 -7.92 18.83 -3.42
CA VAL A 49 -8.28 17.44 -3.73
C VAL A 49 -7.03 16.58 -3.84
N TRP A 50 -5.98 17.08 -4.48
CA TRP A 50 -4.71 16.37 -4.57
C TRP A 50 -4.10 16.11 -3.19
N ALA A 51 -3.99 17.15 -2.36
CA ALA A 51 -3.41 17.05 -1.03
C ALA A 51 -4.20 16.10 -0.13
N THR A 52 -5.53 16.21 -0.13
CA THR A 52 -6.41 15.35 0.68
C THR A 52 -6.43 13.91 0.17
N GLY A 53 -6.44 13.69 -1.14
CA GLY A 53 -6.38 12.35 -1.74
C GLY A 53 -5.04 11.66 -1.48
N TYR A 54 -3.93 12.41 -1.57
CA TYR A 54 -2.61 11.92 -1.20
C TYR A 54 -2.54 11.55 0.29
N ALA A 55 -2.90 12.48 1.18
CA ALA A 55 -2.91 12.24 2.63
C ALA A 55 -3.82 11.06 3.01
N GLY A 56 -5.00 10.99 2.42
CA GLY A 56 -5.95 9.88 2.61
C GLY A 56 -5.37 8.54 2.16
N THR A 57 -4.66 8.49 1.03
CA THR A 57 -3.99 7.27 0.54
C THR A 57 -2.90 6.81 1.51
N ILE A 58 -2.09 7.74 2.04
CA ILE A 58 -1.07 7.44 3.05
C ILE A 58 -1.70 6.89 4.34
N LEU A 59 -2.77 7.54 4.83
CA LEU A 59 -3.49 7.07 6.03
C LEU A 59 -4.09 5.68 5.81
N LEU A 60 -4.70 5.43 4.64
CA LEU A 60 -5.23 4.12 4.28
C LEU A 60 -4.13 3.06 4.30
N MET A 61 -2.96 3.36 3.72
CA MET A 61 -1.76 2.51 3.78
C MET A 61 -1.34 2.21 5.22
N PHE A 62 -1.27 3.26 6.04
CA PHE A 62 -0.90 3.16 7.44
C PHE A 62 -1.85 2.20 8.19
N PHE A 63 -3.16 2.40 8.10
CA PHE A 63 -4.12 1.58 8.84
C PHE A 63 -4.20 0.12 8.37
N LEU A 64 -4.10 -0.11 7.06
CA LEU A 64 -4.27 -1.45 6.51
C LEU A 64 -3.00 -2.31 6.58
N TYR A 65 -1.83 -1.69 6.48
CA TYR A 65 -0.57 -2.42 6.33
C TYR A 65 0.44 -2.12 7.42
N LEU A 66 0.60 -0.86 7.84
CA LEU A 66 1.63 -0.49 8.81
C LEU A 66 1.21 -0.74 10.26
N ARG A 67 0.00 -0.32 10.63
CA ARG A 67 -0.60 -0.48 11.97
C ARG A 67 -0.72 -1.94 12.44
N PRO A 68 -0.99 -2.93 11.58
CA PRO A 68 -1.00 -4.34 11.99
C PRO A 68 0.39 -5.01 11.99
N LEU A 69 1.49 -4.30 11.68
CA LEU A 69 2.83 -4.88 11.84
C LEU A 69 3.15 -4.96 13.32
N ASP A 70 3.32 -6.18 13.82
CA ASP A 70 3.81 -6.44 15.15
C ASP A 70 5.34 -6.34 15.13
N LEU A 71 5.86 -5.19 15.57
CA LEU A 71 7.29 -4.93 15.64
C LEU A 71 7.83 -5.53 16.95
N GLN A 72 7.91 -6.86 17.02
CA GLN A 72 8.60 -7.52 18.12
C GLN A 72 10.09 -7.25 17.99
N GLY A 73 10.68 -6.67 19.04
CA GLY A 73 12.13 -6.49 19.12
C GLY A 73 12.81 -7.85 19.30
N PRO A 74 14.10 -8.00 18.93
CA PRO A 74 14.83 -9.24 19.16
C PRO A 74 14.73 -9.62 20.64
N ASP A 75 14.17 -10.80 20.91
CA ASP A 75 14.22 -11.41 22.24
C ASP A 75 15.70 -11.46 22.63
N GLY A 76 16.04 -10.95 23.81
CA GLY A 76 17.42 -10.64 24.21
C GLY A 76 18.32 -11.87 24.41
N GLU A 77 18.57 -12.64 23.35
CA GLU A 77 19.50 -13.78 23.28
C GLU A 77 20.96 -13.28 23.32
N GLY A 78 21.34 -12.64 24.42
CA GLY A 78 22.67 -12.05 24.63
C GLY A 78 23.26 -12.26 26.03
N GLU A 79 22.55 -12.90 26.96
CA GLU A 79 23.01 -13.11 28.35
C GLU A 79 23.54 -14.53 28.66
N GLU A 80 23.78 -15.38 27.66
CA GLU A 80 24.32 -16.75 27.87
C GLU A 80 25.81 -16.89 27.49
N ARG A 81 26.65 -15.94 27.93
CA ARG A 81 28.11 -16.10 27.91
C ARG A 81 28.76 -15.23 28.99
N ALA A 82 28.62 -15.63 30.25
CA ALA A 82 29.40 -15.10 31.37
C ALA A 82 29.46 -16.09 32.53
N ASP A 83 30.05 -17.26 32.29
CA ASP A 83 30.54 -18.19 33.32
C ASP A 83 31.89 -18.80 32.91
#